data_AF-A0A2E9J7S9-F1
#
_entry.id   AF-A0A2E9J7S9-F1
#
_cell.length_a   1.000
_cell.length_b   1.000
_cell.length_c   1.000
_cell.angle_alpha   90.00
_cell.angle_beta   90.00
_cell.angle_gamma   90.00
#
_symmetry.space_group_name_H-M   'P 1'
#
loop_
_entity.id
_entity.type
_entity.pdbx_description
1 polymer ?
#
loop_
_entity_poly.entity_id
_entity_poly.type
_entity_poly.pdbx_seq_one_letter_code
_entity_poly.pdbx_strand_id
1 'polypeptide(L)' 'EKDPKNVSPLVVWLSSKECNVTGKIFEVSGGKINLCDGWRHGPSEEVEGRKFEVNEISETVNRLMEKISPPESVYGSR' A
#
# COMPACT_ATOMS: atom_id res chain seq x y z
N GLU A 1 -23.34 7.23 -9.66
CA GLU A 1 -23.74 5.88 -10.10
C GLU A 1 -22.49 5.03 -10.37
N LYS A 2 -22.48 3.73 -10.06
CA LYS A 2 -21.36 2.83 -10.38
C LYS A 2 -21.49 2.34 -11.83
N ASP A 3 -21.37 3.26 -12.79
CA ASP A 3 -21.34 2.95 -14.22
C ASP A 3 -19.88 2.67 -14.67
N PRO A 4 -19.60 1.57 -15.41
CA PRO A 4 -18.26 1.29 -15.95
C PRO A 4 -17.67 2.42 -16.81
N LYS A 5 -18.49 3.27 -17.44
CA LYS A 5 -18.03 4.42 -18.23
C LYS A 5 -17.19 5.40 -17.41
N ASN A 6 -17.36 5.44 -16.09
CA ASN A 6 -16.57 6.34 -15.25
C ASN A 6 -15.09 5.94 -15.14
N VAL A 7 -14.71 4.74 -15.56
CA VAL A 7 -13.30 4.30 -15.59
C VAL A 7 -12.57 4.83 -16.81
N SER A 8 -13.27 4.98 -17.94
CA SER A 8 -12.66 5.27 -19.25
C SER A 8 -11.90 6.61 -19.31
N PRO A 9 -12.37 7.72 -18.69
CA PRO A 9 -11.66 8.99 -18.75
C PRO A 9 -10.22 8.94 -18.24
N LEU A 10 -9.95 8.23 -17.13
CA LEU A 10 -8.59 8.09 -16.62
C LEU A 10 -7.71 7.33 -17.62
N VAL A 11 -8.22 6.26 -18.23
CA VAL A 11 -7.49 5.46 -19.22
C VAL A 11 -7.15 6.30 -20.45
N VAL A 12 -8.11 7.09 -20.94
CA VAL A 12 -7.89 8.01 -22.07
C VAL A 12 -6.80 9.03 -21.72
N TRP A 13 -6.88 9.68 -20.56
CA TRP A 13 -5.86 10.63 -20.12
C TRP A 13 -4.47 9.98 -20.00
N LEU A 14 -4.36 8.77 -19.44
CA LEU A 14 -3.09 8.04 -19.32
C LEU A 14 -2.42 7.77 -20.68
N SER A 15 -3.21 7.67 -21.76
CA SER A 15 -2.69 7.48 -23.12
C SER A 15 -2.40 8.79 -23.87
N SER A 16 -2.71 9.94 -23.28
CA SER A 16 -2.56 11.24 -23.90
C SER A 16 -1.12 11.75 -23.82
N LYS A 17 -0.79 12.76 -24.65
CA LYS A 17 0.50 13.46 -24.58
C LYS A 17 0.66 14.30 -23.31
N GLU A 18 -0.43 14.55 -22.57
CA GLU A 18 -0.41 15.34 -21.34
C GLU A 18 -0.03 14.50 -20.12
N CYS A 19 -0.06 13.16 -20.23
CA CYS A 19 0.32 12.28 -19.14
C CYS A 19 1.85 12.24 -18.97
N ASN A 20 2.33 12.72 -17.83
CA ASN A 20 3.72 12.63 -17.40
C ASN A 20 3.93 11.64 -16.25
N VAL A 21 2.95 10.79 -15.96
CA VAL A 21 2.94 9.86 -14.81
C VAL A 21 3.28 8.45 -15.26
N THR A 22 4.20 7.79 -14.55
CA THR A 22 4.57 6.38 -14.76
C THR A 22 4.77 5.63 -13.44
N GLY A 23 4.67 4.30 -13.47
CA GLY A 23 4.92 3.43 -12.31
C GLY A 23 3.94 3.62 -11.15
N LYS A 24 2.69 4.01 -11.44
CA LYS A 24 1.62 4.23 -10.46
C LYS A 24 0.48 3.24 -10.63
N ILE A 25 -0.24 2.99 -9.53
CA ILE A 25 -1.44 2.17 -9.49
C ILE A 25 -2.61 3.07 -9.11
N PHE A 26 -3.70 3.00 -9.88
CA PHE A 26 -4.91 3.75 -9.59
C PHE A 26 -6.09 2.78 -9.39
N GLU A 27 -6.84 2.97 -8.31
CA GLU A 27 -8.18 2.41 -8.17
C GLU A 27 -9.21 3.42 -8.67
N VAL A 28 -10.15 2.98 -9.49
CA VAL A 28 -11.24 3.83 -10.00
C VAL A 28 -12.58 3.16 -9.75
N SER A 29 -13.51 3.88 -9.13
CA SER A 29 -14.86 3.39 -8.88
C SER A 29 -15.87 4.53 -8.91
N GLY A 30 -16.82 4.48 -9.85
CA GLY A 30 -17.73 5.60 -10.10
C GLY A 30 -16.91 6.89 -10.32
N GLY A 31 -17.27 7.98 -9.65
CA GLY A 31 -16.55 9.26 -9.74
C GLY A 31 -15.31 9.40 -8.85
N LYS A 32 -14.74 8.30 -8.32
CA LYS A 32 -13.57 8.34 -7.41
C LYS A 32 -12.34 7.75 -8.10
N ILE A 33 -11.21 8.44 -7.95
CA ILE A 33 -9.87 7.95 -8.33
C ILE A 33 -9.02 7.95 -7.05
N ASN A 34 -8.51 6.78 -6.63
CA ASN A 34 -7.51 6.67 -5.58
C ASN A 34 -6.15 6.38 -6.23
N LEU A 35 -5.11 7.08 -5.79
CA LEU A 35 -3.73 6.66 -6.06
C LEU A 35 -3.32 5.65 -4.99
N CYS A 36 -2.99 4.43 -5.42
CA CYS A 36 -2.58 3.36 -4.52
C CYS A 36 -1.07 3.41 -4.33
N ASP A 37 -0.64 3.45 -3.08
CA ASP A 37 0.76 3.27 -2.74
C ASP A 37 1.10 1.78 -2.65
N GLY A 38 2.34 1.45 -3.05
CA GLY A 38 2.85 0.09 -2.99
C GLY A 38 3.32 -0.31 -1.60
N TRP A 39 4.11 -1.39 -1.55
CA TRP A 39 4.77 -1.84 -0.33
C TRP A 39 5.72 -0.75 0.20
N ARG A 40 5.82 -0.64 1.54
CA ARG A 40 6.67 0.33 2.23
C ARG A 40 7.56 -0.38 3.24
N HIS A 41 8.77 0.13 3.44
CA HIS A 41 9.58 -0.26 4.58
C HIS A 41 8.87 0.17 5.88
N GLY A 42 8.59 -0.82 6.74
CA GLY A 42 8.05 -0.57 8.07
C GLY A 42 9.14 -0.22 9.10
N PRO A 43 8.76 -0.11 10.38
CA PRO A 43 9.70 -0.07 11.48
C PRO A 43 10.66 -1.27 11.41
N SER A 44 11.91 -1.06 11.81
CA SER A 44 12.92 -2.11 11.88
C SER A 44 13.70 -2.00 13.19
N GLU A 45 14.19 -3.14 13.67
CA GLU A 45 15.09 -3.27 14.81
C GLU A 45 16.24 -4.19 14.39
N GLU A 46 17.45 -3.87 14.84
CA GLU A 46 18.68 -4.60 14.56
C GLU A 46 19.32 -5.02 15.88
N VAL A 47 20.08 -6.13 15.84
CA VAL A 47 20.97 -6.52 16.91
C VAL A 47 22.42 -6.50 16.41
N GLU A 48 23.22 -5.62 17.01
CA GLU A 48 24.54 -5.26 16.48
C GLU A 48 25.51 -6.45 16.50
N GLY A 49 26.11 -6.74 15.35
CA GLY A 49 27.22 -7.70 15.23
C GLY A 49 26.86 -9.17 15.47
N ARG A 50 25.57 -9.52 15.55
CA ARG A 50 25.11 -10.91 15.73
C ARG A 50 23.73 -11.17 15.12
N LYS A 51 23.29 -12.41 15.20
CA LYS A 51 21.89 -12.78 14.91
C LYS A 51 21.03 -12.59 16.16
N PHE A 52 19.73 -12.43 15.97
CA PHE A 52 18.75 -12.58 17.05
C PHE A 52 18.75 -14.02 17.56
N GLU A 53 18.64 -14.18 18.87
CA GLU A 53 18.32 -15.45 19.51
C GLU A 53 16.80 -15.67 19.48
N VAL A 54 16.37 -16.93 19.47
CA VAL A 54 14.94 -17.29 19.30
C VAL A 54 14.07 -16.68 20.41
N ASN A 55 14.61 -16.60 21.63
CA ASN A 55 13.91 -16.01 22.77
C ASN A 55 13.74 -14.48 22.69
N GLU A 56 14.46 -13.79 21.80
CA GLU A 56 14.37 -12.33 21.61
C GLU A 56 13.31 -11.93 20.57
N ILE A 57 12.88 -12.88 19.72
CA ILE A 57 12.02 -12.61 18.57
C ILE A 57 10.64 -12.10 18.99
N SER A 58 10.01 -12.71 19.99
CA SER A 58 8.66 -12.36 20.42
C SER A 58 8.57 -10.89 20.84
N GLU A 59 9.49 -10.46 21.70
CA GLU A 59 9.52 -9.09 22.20
C GLU A 59 9.83 -8.09 21.08
N THR A 60 10.80 -8.40 20.22
CA THR A 60 11.18 -7.56 19.08
C THR A 60 10.02 -7.38 18.11
N VAL A 61 9.34 -8.46 17.73
CA VAL A 61 8.19 -8.40 16.81
C VAL A 61 7.05 -7.60 17.42
N ASN A 62 6.73 -7.78 18.71
CA ASN A 62 5.66 -7.04 19.36
C ASN A 62 5.93 -5.52 19.37
N ARG A 63 7.17 -5.10 19.67
CA ARG A 63 7.57 -3.67 19.58
C ARG A 63 7.44 -3.11 18.17
N LEU A 64 7.73 -3.90 17.13
CA LEU A 64 7.53 -3.47 15.74
C LEU A 64 6.05 -3.36 15.37
N MET A 65 5.21 -4.29 15.86
CA MET A 65 3.76 -4.27 15.63
C MET A 65 3.06 -3.08 16.29
N GLU A 66 3.56 -2.58 17.42
CA GLU A 66 3.05 -1.36 18.05
C GLU A 66 3.37 -0.08 17.26
N LYS A 67 4.45 -0.12 16.45
CA LYS A 67 4.95 1.03 15.69
C LYS A 67 4.41 1.08 14.26
N ILE A 68 3.97 -0.05 13.70
CA ILE A 68 3.54 -0.12 12.30
C ILE A 68 2.19 0.57 12.10
N SER A 69 2.02 1.27 10.97
CA SER A 69 0.69 1.72 10.56
C SER A 69 -0.18 0.50 10.20
N PRO A 70 -1.45 0.45 10.65
CA PRO A 70 -2.32 -0.67 10.35
C PRO A 70 -2.55 -0.78 8.84
N PRO A 71 -2.57 -2.01 8.28
CA PRO A 71 -2.90 -2.21 6.88
C PRO A 71 -4.37 -1.87 6.62
N GLU A 72 -4.69 -1.60 5.35
CA GLU A 72 -6.08 -1.57 4.89
C GLU A 72 -6.78 -2.90 5.18
N SER A 73 -8.09 -2.84 5.44
CA SER A 73 -8.87 -4.05 5.75
C SER A 73 -8.93 -4.98 4.54
N VAL A 74 -8.87 -6.29 4.79
CA VAL A 74 -9.09 -7.28 3.73
C VAL A 74 -10.52 -7.17 3.23
N TYR A 75 -10.70 -7.13 1.90
CA TYR A 75 -12.02 -7.02 1.30
C TYR A 75 -12.92 -8.19 1.74
N GLY A 76 -14.11 -7.87 2.28
CA GLY A 76 -15.08 -8.86 2.74
C GLY A 76 -14.78 -9.50 4.10
N SER A 77 -13.78 -9.03 4.85
CA SER A 77 -13.45 -9.57 6.18
C SER A 77 -14.36 -9.05 7.31
N ARG A 78 -15.49 -8.45 6.97
CA ARG A 78 -16.51 -7.95 7.90
C ARG A 78 -17.85 -8.55 7.55
#